data_AF-A0A951P9R1-F1
#
_entry.id   AF-A0A951P9R1-F1
#
_cell.length_a   1.000
_cell.length_b   1.000
_cell.length_c   1.000
_cell.angle_alpha   90.00
_cell.angle_beta   90.00
_cell.angle_gamma   90.00
#
_symmetry.space_group_name_H-M   'P 1'
#
loop_
_entity.id
_entity.type
_entity.pdbx_description
1 polymer ?
#
loop_
_entity_poly.entity_id
_entity_poly.type
_entity_poly.pdbx_seq_one_letter_code
_entity_poly.pdbx_strand_id
1 'polypeptide(L)'
;MADLSFEAIRTKLPANAMVVNGNDVTISLRLVMGEANVALTDQKVGEFVSKFLDACSAAQNDWNAINSPKFRSYNAPSAGTPFLRAGTTQYAASFTYTTTVDIPLNRDQVDAVEASAVGF
;
A
#
# COMPACT_ATOMS: atom_id res chain seq x y z
N MET A 1 -3.52 10.16 3.99
CA MET A 1 -2.96 8.79 4.00
C MET A 1 -1.46 8.92 4.19
N ALA A 2 -0.80 8.06 4.95
CA ALA A 2 0.64 8.18 5.10
C ALA A 2 1.30 7.78 3.79
N ASP A 3 2.21 8.57 3.24
CA ASP A 3 2.88 8.23 1.98
C ASP A 3 3.93 7.13 2.17
N LEU A 4 4.15 6.34 1.12
CA LEU A 4 5.26 5.39 1.11
C LEU A 4 6.56 6.19 1.03
N SER A 5 7.35 6.17 2.10
CA SER A 5 8.60 6.91 2.18
C SER A 5 9.81 6.02 1.90
N PHE A 6 10.90 6.64 1.46
CA PHE A 6 12.21 5.98 1.36
C PHE A 6 12.73 5.46 2.70
N GLU A 7 12.25 6.01 3.82
CA GLU A 7 12.54 5.48 5.15
C GLU A 7 11.89 4.10 5.34
N ALA A 8 10.67 3.87 4.83
CA ALA A 8 10.04 2.56 4.88
C ALA A 8 10.87 1.50 4.12
N ILE A 9 11.41 1.86 2.95
CA ILE A 9 12.31 0.99 2.17
C ILE A 9 13.63 0.74 2.93
N ARG A 10 14.20 1.78 3.54
CA ARG A 10 15.43 1.68 4.35
C ARG A 10 15.30 0.65 5.47
N THR A 11 14.13 0.57 6.14
CA THR A 11 13.90 -0.44 7.20
C THR A 11 13.87 -1.88 6.69
N LYS A 12 13.68 -2.10 5.38
CA LYS A 12 13.69 -3.42 4.73
C LYS A 12 15.06 -3.81 4.18
N LEU A 13 15.98 -2.86 4.13
CA LEU A 13 17.37 -3.10 3.76
C LEU A 13 18.22 -3.37 5.00
N PRO A 14 19.41 -3.99 4.84
CA PRO A 14 20.37 -4.14 5.93
C PRO A 14 20.72 -2.80 6.58
N ALA A 15 21.06 -2.82 7.87
CA ALA A 15 21.36 -1.59 8.62
C ALA A 15 22.47 -0.77 7.93
N ASN A 16 22.25 0.55 7.83
CA ASN A 16 23.14 1.50 7.15
C ASN A 16 23.33 1.27 5.64
N ALA A 17 22.59 0.34 5.01
CA ALA A 17 22.67 0.10 3.58
C ALA A 17 22.11 1.26 2.74
N MET A 18 21.29 2.12 3.34
CA MET A 18 20.68 3.27 2.68
C MET A 18 20.71 4.49 3.60
N VAL A 19 21.14 5.62 3.05
CA VAL A 19 21.18 6.92 3.71
C VAL A 19 20.42 7.92 2.85
N VAL A 20 19.48 8.64 3.46
CA VAL A 20 18.73 9.73 2.83
C VAL A 20 19.35 11.04 3.30
N ASN A 21 19.89 11.83 2.38
CA ASN A 21 20.47 13.15 2.64
C ASN A 21 19.73 14.20 1.80
N GLY A 22 18.74 14.84 2.41
CA GLY A 22 17.87 15.78 1.70
C GLY A 22 17.13 15.08 0.56
N ASN A 23 17.42 15.49 -0.67
CA ASN A 23 16.80 14.94 -1.88
C ASN A 23 17.59 13.77 -2.49
N ASP A 24 18.76 13.45 -1.93
CA ASP A 24 19.63 12.39 -2.45
C ASP A 24 19.53 11.13 -1.59
N VAL A 25 19.51 9.98 -2.26
CA VAL A 25 19.53 8.65 -1.63
C VAL A 25 20.81 7.95 -2.04
N THR A 26 21.64 7.60 -1.05
CA THR A 26 22.86 6.82 -1.26
C THR A 26 22.65 5.40 -0.76
N ILE A 27 22.86 4.41 -1.63
CA ILE A 27 22.73 2.99 -1.31
C ILE A 27 24.09 2.30 -1.39
N SER A 28 24.47 1.63 -0.30
CA SER A 28 25.70 0.87 -0.20
C SER A 28 25.50 -0.56 -0.70
N LEU A 29 25.97 -0.82 -1.93
CA LEU A 29 25.95 -2.14 -2.57
C LEU A 29 26.61 -3.24 -1.73
N ARG A 30 27.69 -2.89 -1.01
CA ARG A 30 28.42 -3.80 -0.12
C ARG A 30 27.53 -4.32 1.01
N LEU A 31 26.71 -3.44 1.59
CA LEU A 31 25.82 -3.80 2.69
C LEU A 31 24.57 -4.52 2.18
N VAL A 32 24.00 -4.11 1.05
CA VAL A 32 22.85 -4.79 0.43
C VAL A 32 23.21 -6.23 0.03
N MET A 33 24.41 -6.45 -0.49
CA MET A 33 24.84 -7.78 -0.94
C MET A 33 25.57 -8.59 0.13
N GLY A 34 26.00 -7.96 1.23
CA GLY A 34 26.76 -8.62 2.30
C GLY A 34 28.22 -8.91 1.92
N GLU A 35 28.76 -8.21 0.93
CA GLU A 35 30.09 -8.46 0.38
C GLU A 35 31.11 -7.39 0.78
N ALA A 36 32.31 -7.84 1.11
CA ALA A 36 33.41 -6.95 1.47
C ALA A 36 33.94 -6.16 0.26
N ASN A 37 33.77 -6.63 -0.97
CA ASN A 37 34.13 -5.87 -2.15
C ASN A 37 33.21 -6.26 -3.30
N VAL A 38 32.65 -5.27 -3.98
CA VAL A 38 31.68 -5.49 -5.05
C VAL A 38 32.31 -5.00 -6.35
N ALA A 39 32.61 -5.93 -7.26
CA ALA A 39 32.91 -5.55 -8.63
C ALA A 39 31.61 -5.08 -9.28
N LEU A 40 31.61 -3.89 -9.89
CA LEU A 40 30.46 -3.30 -10.59
C LEU A 40 30.19 -3.98 -11.94
N THR A 41 30.43 -5.30 -12.05
CA THR A 41 30.28 -6.06 -13.28
C THR A 41 29.04 -6.95 -13.22
N ASP A 42 28.27 -6.89 -14.30
CA ASP A 42 27.10 -7.68 -14.72
C ASP A 42 26.31 -8.39 -13.61
N GLN A 43 26.80 -9.52 -13.11
CA GLN A 43 26.04 -10.38 -12.21
C GLN A 43 25.73 -9.71 -10.86
N LYS A 44 26.61 -8.84 -10.37
CA LYS A 44 26.41 -8.13 -9.09
C LYS A 44 25.46 -6.96 -9.20
N VAL A 45 25.35 -6.35 -10.38
CA VAL A 45 24.32 -5.33 -10.64
C VAL A 45 22.93 -5.98 -10.63
N GLY A 46 22.79 -7.15 -11.27
CA GLY A 46 21.54 -7.91 -11.24
C GLY A 46 21.14 -8.34 -9.84
N GLU A 47 22.08 -8.84 -9.03
CA GLU A 47 21.84 -9.23 -7.64
C GLU A 47 21.38 -8.05 -6.78
N PHE A 48 22.02 -6.88 -6.94
CA PHE A 48 21.62 -5.66 -6.26
C PHE A 48 20.18 -5.25 -6.62
N VAL A 49 19.86 -5.17 -7.91
CA VAL A 49 18.54 -4.74 -8.37
C VAL A 49 17.45 -5.67 -7.85
N SER A 50 17.66 -6.98 -7.88
CA SER A 50 16.71 -7.96 -7.33
C SER A 50 16.49 -7.75 -5.84
N LYS A 51 17.56 -7.67 -5.04
CA LYS A 51 17.44 -7.44 -3.58
C LYS A 51 16.78 -6.11 -3.25
N PHE A 52 17.04 -5.06 -4.04
CA PHE A 52 16.41 -3.76 -3.86
C PHE A 52 14.91 -3.78 -4.21
N LEU A 53 14.52 -4.46 -5.29
CA LEU A 53 13.13 -4.66 -5.67
C LEU A 53 12.36 -5.46 -4.63
N ASP A 54 12.99 -6.49 -4.05
CA ASP A 54 12.39 -7.28 -2.96
C ASP A 54 12.12 -6.39 -1.72
N ALA A 55 13.07 -5.52 -1.35
CA ALA A 55 12.88 -4.57 -0.26
C ALA A 55 11.77 -3.55 -0.55
N CYS A 56 11.67 -3.06 -1.78
CA CYS A 56 10.59 -2.17 -2.21
C CYS A 56 9.23 -2.86 -2.16
N SER A 57 9.15 -4.10 -2.64
CA SER A 57 7.93 -4.92 -2.60
C SER A 57 7.49 -5.18 -1.16
N ALA A 58 8.42 -5.49 -0.25
CA ALA A 58 8.13 -5.65 1.17
C ALA A 58 7.62 -4.35 1.82
N ALA A 59 8.26 -3.21 1.53
CA ALA A 59 7.82 -1.91 2.04
C ALA A 59 6.43 -1.53 1.50
N GLN A 60 6.17 -1.82 0.23
CA GLN A 60 4.86 -1.61 -0.39
C GLN A 60 3.79 -2.51 0.22
N ASN A 61 4.10 -3.77 0.51
CA ASN A 61 3.16 -4.69 1.18
C ASN A 61 2.80 -4.22 2.59
N ASP A 62 3.76 -3.74 3.36
CA ASP A 62 3.51 -3.18 4.69
C ASP A 62 2.69 -1.89 4.61
N TRP A 63 3.01 -1.01 3.66
CA TRP A 63 2.24 0.20 3.40
C TRP A 63 0.80 -0.13 2.99
N ASN A 64 0.62 -1.11 2.12
CA ASN A 64 -0.69 -1.62 1.72
C ASN A 64 -1.41 -2.26 2.91
N ALA A 65 -0.74 -2.95 3.82
CA ALA A 65 -1.40 -3.53 5.00
C ALA A 65 -1.99 -2.46 5.94
N ILE A 66 -1.38 -1.27 5.97
CA ILE A 66 -1.81 -0.12 6.79
C ILE A 66 -2.82 0.76 6.05
N ASN A 67 -2.62 0.99 4.75
CA ASN A 67 -3.41 1.92 3.93
C ASN A 67 -4.44 1.24 3.02
N SER A 68 -4.44 -0.09 2.91
CA SER A 68 -5.62 -0.80 2.42
C SER A 68 -6.70 -0.51 3.45
N PRO A 69 -7.78 0.21 3.08
CA PRO A 69 -8.94 0.27 3.95
C PRO A 69 -9.28 -1.19 4.20
N LYS A 70 -9.29 -1.60 5.47
CA LYS A 70 -9.89 -2.87 5.82
C LYS A 70 -11.32 -2.82 5.29
N PHE A 71 -11.55 -3.32 4.08
CA PHE A 71 -12.84 -3.76 3.55
C PHE A 71 -13.34 -4.98 4.37
N ARG A 72 -12.91 -5.11 5.63
CA ARG A 72 -13.34 -6.12 6.59
C ARG A 72 -14.60 -5.70 7.33
N SER A 73 -15.02 -4.44 7.24
CA SER A 73 -16.39 -4.06 7.53
C SER A 73 -17.06 -3.72 6.21
N TYR A 74 -17.95 -4.60 5.74
CA TYR A 74 -19.06 -4.13 4.93
C TYR A 74 -19.65 -2.91 5.63
N ASN A 75 -19.89 -1.81 4.90
CA ASN A 75 -20.67 -0.70 5.44
C ASN A 75 -21.90 -1.27 6.16
N ALA A 76 -22.21 -0.76 7.36
CA ALA A 76 -23.41 -1.19 8.07
C ALA A 76 -24.57 -1.13 7.07
N PRO A 77 -25.25 -2.26 6.80
CA PRO A 77 -26.22 -2.32 5.73
C PRO A 77 -27.33 -1.31 6.03
N SER A 78 -27.77 -0.60 4.99
CA SER A 78 -29.05 0.09 5.09
C SER A 78 -30.14 -0.96 5.24
N ALA A 79 -30.79 -0.98 6.40
CA ALA A 79 -31.96 -1.82 6.62
C ALA A 79 -33.18 -1.14 6.00
N GLY A 80 -33.84 -1.82 5.06
CA GLY A 80 -35.16 -1.43 4.59
C GLY A 80 -36.22 -1.67 5.67
N THR A 81 -37.34 -0.95 5.59
CA THR A 81 -38.48 -1.16 6.48
C THR A 81 -38.98 -2.60 6.36
N PRO A 82 -39.20 -3.33 7.48
CA PRO A 82 -39.76 -4.67 7.43
C PRO A 82 -41.10 -4.69 6.70
N PHE A 83 -41.31 -5.69 5.84
CA PHE A 83 -42.54 -5.84 5.06
C PHE A 83 -43.03 -7.28 5.09
N LEU A 84 -44.35 -7.47 4.96
CA LEU A 84 -44.94 -8.79 4.80
C LEU A 84 -44.65 -9.28 3.37
N ARG A 85 -44.03 -10.45 3.22
CA ARG A 85 -43.75 -11.01 1.90
C ARG A 85 -45.07 -11.38 1.22
N ALA A 86 -45.31 -10.83 0.02
CA ALA A 86 -46.54 -11.06 -0.70
C ALA A 86 -46.82 -12.55 -0.91
N GLY A 87 -48.03 -13.00 -0.57
CA GLY A 87 -48.45 -14.40 -0.66
C GLY A 87 -47.97 -15.29 0.50
N THR A 88 -47.35 -14.74 1.55
CA THR A 88 -46.98 -15.51 2.75
C THR A 88 -47.38 -14.78 4.04
N THR A 89 -47.35 -15.49 5.16
CA THR A 89 -47.52 -14.94 6.51
C THR A 89 -46.20 -14.50 7.15
N GLN A 90 -45.11 -14.44 6.36
CA GLN A 90 -43.76 -14.21 6.87
C GLN A 90 -43.33 -12.76 6.66
N TYR A 91 -42.82 -12.15 7.73
CA TYR A 91 -42.18 -10.83 7.68
C TYR A 91 -40.73 -10.96 7.20
N ALA A 92 -40.30 -10.05 6.33
CA ALA A 92 -38.94 -9.98 5.81
C ALA A 92 -38.38 -8.55 5.93
N ALA A 93 -37.06 -8.43 5.98
CA ALA A 93 -36.34 -7.15 5.89
C ALA A 93 -35.27 -7.25 4.79
N SER A 94 -35.03 -6.15 4.08
CA SER A 94 -33.95 -6.05 3.11
C SER A 94 -32.73 -5.36 3.74
N PHE A 95 -31.54 -5.82 3.38
CA PHE A 95 -30.28 -5.22 3.79
C PHE A 95 -29.45 -4.96 2.53
N THR A 96 -29.14 -3.70 2.26
CA THR A 96 -28.37 -3.29 1.07
C THR A 96 -26.95 -2.88 1.45
N TYR A 97 -25.97 -3.46 0.74
CA TYR A 97 -24.56 -3.13 0.85
C TYR A 97 -24.10 -2.45 -0.44
N THR A 98 -23.60 -1.22 -0.34
CA THR A 98 -22.99 -0.51 -1.48
C THR A 98 -21.50 -0.35 -1.23
N THR A 99 -20.68 -0.73 -2.20
CA THR A 99 -19.24 -0.48 -2.22
C THR A 99 -18.87 0.34 -3.45
N THR A 100 -18.06 1.38 -3.24
CA THR A 100 -17.48 2.20 -4.31
C THR A 100 -15.99 1.91 -4.32
N VAL A 101 -15.43 1.62 -5.49
CA VAL A 101 -14.00 1.36 -5.68
C VAL A 101 -13.50 2.34 -6.73
N ASP A 102 -12.59 3.22 -6.30
CA ASP A 102 -11.88 4.12 -7.21
C ASP A 102 -10.56 3.48 -7.64
N ILE A 103 -10.40 3.29 -8.94
CA ILE A 103 -9.15 2.81 -9.54
C ILE A 103 -8.53 3.99 -10.29
N PRO A 104 -7.36 4.49 -9.87
CA PRO A 104 -6.68 5.55 -10.60
C PRO A 104 -6.22 5.02 -11.96
N LEU A 105 -6.68 5.67 -13.04
CA LEU A 105 -6.34 5.31 -14.42
C LEU A 105 -4.97 5.83 -14.87
N ASN A 106 -4.34 6.74 -14.10
CA ASN A 106 -3.03 7.31 -14.41
C ASN A 106 -2.01 6.89 -13.35
N ARG A 107 -1.06 6.02 -13.75
CA ARG A 107 0.01 5.52 -12.89
C ARG A 107 1.11 6.56 -12.59
N ASP A 108 1.15 7.63 -13.38
CA ASP A 108 2.24 8.63 -13.35
C ASP A 108 1.86 9.97 -12.70
N GLN A 109 0.58 10.18 -12.35
CA GLN A 109 0.15 11.34 -11.56
C GLN A 109 -0.28 10.87 -10.17
N VAL A 110 0.71 10.62 -9.31
CA VAL A 110 0.46 10.55 -7.86
C VAL A 110 0.69 11.96 -7.32
N ASP A 111 -0.28 12.85 -7.54
CA ASP A 111 -0.35 14.05 -6.71
C ASP A 111 -0.95 13.61 -5.38
N ALA A 112 -0.23 13.86 -4.28
CA ALA A 112 -0.73 13.61 -2.93
C ALA A 112 -2.04 14.38 -2.77
N VAL A 113 -3.17 13.68 -2.77
CA VAL A 113 -4.47 14.31 -2.49
C VAL A 113 -4.46 14.66 -1.01
N GLU A 114 -4.17 15.92 -0.70
CA GLU A 114 -4.44 16.47 0.62
C GLU A 114 -5.93 16.24 0.90
N ALA A 115 -6.22 15.52 1.98
CA ALA A 115 -7.58 15.30 2.42
C ALA A 115 -8.20 16.67 2.76
N SER A 116 -8.90 17.26 1.80
CA SER A 116 -9.69 18.47 2.03
C SER A 116 -10.79 18.13 3.02
N ALA A 117 -10.63 18.63 4.24
CA ALA A 117 -11.67 18.64 5.25
C ALA A 117 -12.81 19.55 4.76
N VAL A 118 -13.71 19.02 3.96
CA VAL A 118 -14.99 19.67 3.66
C VAL A 118 -16.05 18.93 4.44
N GLY A 119 -16.40 19.51 5.58
CA GLY A 119 -17.59 19.15 6.32
C GLY A 119 -18.84 19.43 5.49
N PHE A 120 -19.76 18.50 5.54
CA PHE A 120 -21.20 18.71 5.49
C PHE A 120 -21.86 17.63 6.36
#